data_AF-A0A6L8IAY9-F1
#
_entry.id   AF-A0A6L8IAY9-F1
#
_cell.length_a   1.000
_cell.length_b   1.000
_cell.length_c   1.000
_cell.angle_alpha   90.00
_cell.angle_beta   90.00
_cell.angle_gamma   90.00
#
_symmetry.space_group_name_H-M   'P 1'
#
loop_
_entity.id
_entity.type
_entity.pdbx_description
1 polymer ?
#
loop_
_entity_poly.entity_id
_entity_poly.type
_entity_poly.pdbx_seq_one_letter_code
_entity_poly.pdbx_strand_id
1 'polypeptide(L)'
;AADRDMLTTPYVFSAGDARDMAAAGADIIVVHLGLTAGGSIGAETGVALADAPALTDEWAAAALEVNPDALVLVHGGPVAMPEDAAFVLKSTENCHGFYGASSMERLPTEVALTEQTKKFKEIDL
;
A
#
# COMPACT_ATOMS: atom_id res chain seq x y z
N ALA A 1 12.30 -3.77 -18.17
CA ALA A 1 11.10 -4.64 -18.02
C ALA A 1 10.04 -4.16 -18.99
N ALA A 2 9.70 -2.86 -18.96
CA ALA A 2 8.87 -2.19 -19.96
C ALA A 2 9.29 -2.47 -21.41
N ASP A 3 10.57 -2.31 -21.79
CA ASP A 3 11.06 -2.62 -23.15
C ASP A 3 10.83 -4.08 -23.61
N ARG A 4 10.49 -4.98 -22.67
CA ARG A 4 10.19 -6.38 -22.92
C ARG A 4 8.69 -6.68 -22.82
N ASP A 5 7.84 -5.66 -22.84
CA ASP A 5 6.37 -5.78 -22.78
C ASP A 5 5.88 -6.52 -21.53
N MET A 6 6.61 -6.38 -20.42
CA MET A 6 6.19 -6.90 -19.12
C MET A 6 5.44 -5.81 -18.37
N LEU A 7 4.33 -6.17 -17.72
CA LEU A 7 3.68 -5.30 -16.75
C LEU A 7 4.67 -4.89 -15.64
N THR A 8 4.71 -3.61 -15.33
CA THR A 8 5.62 -3.02 -14.36
C THR A 8 4.86 -2.28 -13.26
N THR A 9 5.14 -2.63 -12.02
CA THR A 9 4.44 -2.09 -10.84
C THR A 9 5.42 -1.68 -9.73
N PRO A 10 6.40 -0.79 -10.00
CA PRO A 10 7.44 -0.44 -9.02
C PRO A 10 6.89 0.25 -7.77
N TYR A 11 7.56 -0.03 -6.64
CA TYR A 11 7.46 0.80 -5.45
C TYR A 11 8.25 2.09 -5.61
N VAL A 12 7.68 3.19 -5.13
CA VAL A 12 8.32 4.51 -5.07
C VAL A 12 8.26 5.08 -3.65
N PHE A 13 9.31 5.81 -3.27
CA PHE A 13 9.49 6.33 -1.90
C PHE A 13 9.62 7.86 -1.86
N SER A 14 9.43 8.53 -3.00
CA SER A 14 9.44 9.98 -3.12
C SER A 14 8.71 10.43 -4.40
N ALA A 15 8.37 11.72 -4.48
CA ALA A 15 7.88 12.32 -5.73
C ALA A 15 8.92 12.31 -6.87
N GLY A 16 10.22 12.23 -6.54
CA GLY A 16 11.29 12.07 -7.52
C GLY A 16 11.26 10.67 -8.13
N ASP A 17 11.22 9.65 -7.28
CA ASP A 17 11.09 8.24 -7.69
C ASP A 17 9.84 8.03 -8.56
N ALA A 18 8.72 8.68 -8.20
CA ALA A 18 7.47 8.62 -8.95
C ALA A 18 7.64 9.14 -10.40
N ARG A 19 8.32 10.29 -10.57
CA ARG A 19 8.66 10.83 -11.90
C ARG A 19 9.60 9.91 -12.66
N ASP A 20 10.64 9.41 -12.00
CA ASP A 20 11.65 8.58 -12.63
C ASP A 20 11.07 7.24 -13.11
N MET A 21 10.22 6.61 -12.31
CA MET A 21 9.54 5.36 -12.68
C MET A 21 8.48 5.59 -13.76
N ALA A 22 7.74 6.70 -13.71
CA ALA A 22 6.80 7.07 -14.77
C ALA A 22 7.54 7.30 -16.11
N ALA A 23 8.67 8.02 -16.08
CA ALA A 23 9.53 8.24 -17.25
C ALA A 23 10.14 6.94 -17.80
N ALA A 24 10.37 5.95 -16.93
CA ALA A 24 10.82 4.61 -17.33
C ALA A 24 9.71 3.75 -17.95
N GLY A 25 8.48 4.27 -18.09
CA GLY A 25 7.35 3.58 -18.69
C GLY A 25 6.63 2.63 -17.73
N ALA A 26 6.64 2.92 -16.43
CA ALA A 26 5.90 2.12 -15.47
C ALA A 26 4.38 2.17 -15.71
N ASP A 27 3.73 1.00 -15.75
CA ASP A 27 2.27 0.90 -15.92
C ASP A 27 1.54 1.29 -14.63
N ILE A 28 2.10 0.90 -13.47
CA ILE A 28 1.54 1.18 -12.15
C ILE A 28 2.62 1.73 -11.23
N ILE A 29 2.38 2.88 -10.63
CA ILE A 29 3.22 3.46 -9.57
C ILE A 29 2.64 3.09 -8.22
N VAL A 30 3.44 2.42 -7.37
CA VAL A 30 3.01 2.03 -6.04
C VAL A 30 3.68 2.91 -4.98
N VAL A 31 2.93 3.88 -4.45
CA VAL A 31 3.37 4.78 -3.38
C VAL A 31 3.56 3.98 -2.09
N HIS A 32 4.82 3.80 -1.68
CA HIS A 32 5.16 3.00 -0.51
C HIS A 32 5.43 3.87 0.71
N LEU A 33 4.49 3.87 1.65
CA LEU A 33 4.54 4.71 2.86
C LEU A 33 5.36 4.10 4.02
N GLY A 34 6.32 3.22 3.69
CA GLY A 34 7.09 2.43 4.65
C GLY A 34 6.43 1.13 5.08
N LEU A 35 7.02 0.46 6.09
CA LEU A 35 6.56 -0.85 6.57
C LEU A 35 5.12 -0.80 7.11
N THR A 36 4.33 -1.83 6.80
CA THR A 36 2.92 -1.91 7.25
C THR A 36 2.83 -2.05 8.77
N ALA A 37 2.06 -1.15 9.41
CA ALA A 37 1.70 -1.23 10.82
C ALA A 37 0.82 -2.45 11.14
N GLY A 38 0.77 -2.80 12.44
CA GLY A 38 -0.19 -3.75 13.00
C GLY A 38 0.21 -5.23 12.94
N GLY A 39 -0.60 -6.07 13.57
CA GLY A 39 -0.33 -7.48 13.78
C GLY A 39 0.68 -7.74 14.91
N SER A 40 1.13 -8.97 15.00
CA SER A 40 2.05 -9.41 16.06
C SER A 40 3.49 -8.91 15.91
N ILE A 41 3.87 -8.55 14.68
CA ILE A 41 5.23 -8.11 14.28
C ILE A 41 5.24 -6.78 13.52
N GLY A 42 4.18 -5.98 13.62
CA GLY A 42 4.09 -4.69 12.93
C GLY A 42 5.17 -3.71 13.38
N ALA A 43 5.73 -2.96 12.43
CA ALA A 43 6.67 -1.89 12.73
C ALA A 43 5.94 -0.60 13.16
N GLU A 44 6.59 0.24 13.96
CA GLU A 44 6.15 1.62 14.14
C GLU A 44 6.32 2.38 12.81
N THR A 45 5.29 3.11 12.40
CA THR A 45 5.28 3.84 11.13
C THR A 45 5.79 5.26 11.33
N GLY A 46 6.63 5.74 10.41
CA GLY A 46 7.05 7.15 10.38
C GLY A 46 5.99 8.12 9.86
N VAL A 47 4.92 7.59 9.23
CA VAL A 47 3.82 8.36 8.64
C VAL A 47 2.55 8.12 9.46
N ALA A 48 1.85 9.20 9.83
CA ALA A 48 0.53 9.10 10.45
C ALA A 48 -0.55 8.89 9.38
N LEU A 49 -1.62 8.16 9.70
CA LEU A 49 -2.69 7.88 8.75
C LEU A 49 -3.29 9.17 8.15
N ALA A 50 -3.42 10.22 8.95
CA ALA A 50 -3.96 11.51 8.51
C ALA A 50 -3.11 12.20 7.43
N ASP A 51 -1.81 11.91 7.37
CA ASP A 51 -0.87 12.50 6.39
C ASP A 51 -0.75 11.65 5.12
N ALA A 52 -1.19 10.38 5.17
CA ALA A 52 -1.09 9.45 4.06
C ALA A 52 -1.78 9.92 2.76
N PRO A 53 -2.98 10.53 2.78
CA PRO A 53 -3.62 11.01 1.55
C PRO A 53 -2.81 12.11 0.87
N ALA A 54 -2.41 13.14 1.61
CA ALA A 54 -1.67 14.28 1.04
C ALA A 54 -0.33 13.83 0.42
N LEU A 55 0.40 12.95 1.10
CA LEU A 55 1.67 12.42 0.59
C LEU A 55 1.46 11.52 -0.64
N THR A 56 0.42 10.69 -0.63
CA THR A 56 0.07 9.84 -1.78
C THR A 56 -0.29 10.68 -3.00
N ASP A 57 -1.10 11.71 -2.83
CA ASP A 57 -1.58 12.55 -3.92
C ASP A 57 -0.45 13.41 -4.52
N GLU A 58 0.48 13.89 -3.69
CA GLU A 58 1.69 14.58 -4.16
C GLU A 58 2.51 13.70 -5.11
N TRP A 59 2.75 12.45 -4.73
CA TRP A 59 3.57 11.54 -5.52
C TRP A 59 2.82 11.00 -6.74
N ALA A 60 1.50 10.81 -6.60
CA ALA A 60 0.62 10.46 -7.70
C ALA A 60 0.62 11.55 -8.78
N ALA A 61 0.42 12.82 -8.39
CA ALA A 61 0.47 13.95 -9.31
C ALA A 61 1.83 14.07 -10.00
N ALA A 62 2.93 13.84 -9.28
CA ALA A 62 4.27 13.83 -9.84
C ALA A 62 4.47 12.73 -10.92
N ALA A 63 3.92 11.53 -10.72
CA ALA A 63 3.94 10.49 -11.74
C ALA A 63 3.07 10.86 -12.95
N LEU A 64 1.85 11.33 -12.71
CA LEU A 64 0.87 11.64 -13.77
C LEU A 64 1.26 12.86 -14.62
N GLU A 65 2.06 13.78 -14.06
CA GLU A 65 2.69 14.88 -14.82
C GLU A 65 3.60 14.34 -15.93
N VAL A 66 4.27 13.20 -15.70
CA VAL A 66 5.19 12.55 -16.64
C VAL A 66 4.48 11.54 -17.53
N ASN A 67 3.61 10.71 -16.96
CA ASN A 67 2.82 9.72 -17.68
C ASN A 67 1.35 9.76 -17.20
N PRO A 68 0.46 10.45 -17.91
CA PRO A 68 -0.94 10.60 -17.51
C PRO A 68 -1.75 9.30 -17.59
N ASP A 69 -1.23 8.26 -18.26
CA ASP A 69 -1.90 6.97 -18.43
C ASP A 69 -1.51 5.96 -17.32
N ALA A 70 -0.54 6.28 -16.46
CA ALA A 70 -0.13 5.39 -15.38
C ALA A 70 -1.23 5.25 -14.30
N LEU A 71 -1.37 4.07 -13.72
CA LEU A 71 -2.19 3.90 -12.51
C LEU A 71 -1.36 4.15 -11.26
N VAL A 72 -1.93 4.79 -10.24
CA VAL A 72 -1.24 4.99 -8.96
C VAL A 72 -1.97 4.25 -7.85
N LEU A 73 -1.24 3.49 -7.04
CA LEU A 73 -1.76 2.74 -5.90
C LEU A 73 -1.00 3.12 -4.63
N VAL A 74 -1.67 3.08 -3.47
CA VAL A 74 -1.02 3.26 -2.16
C VAL A 74 -0.70 1.92 -1.50
N HIS A 75 0.41 1.87 -0.77
CA HIS A 75 0.87 0.69 -0.03
C HIS A 75 1.55 1.06 1.28
N GLY A 76 1.29 0.25 2.32
CA GLY A 76 2.11 0.20 3.52
C GLY A 76 1.95 1.39 4.46
N GLY A 77 2.92 1.53 5.35
CA GLY A 77 2.88 2.49 6.44
C GLY A 77 1.62 2.30 7.30
N PRO A 78 0.86 3.39 7.57
CA PRO A 78 -0.35 3.32 8.38
C PRO A 78 -1.55 2.72 7.62
N VAL A 79 -1.42 2.41 6.31
CA VAL A 79 -2.52 1.87 5.49
C VAL A 79 -2.49 0.35 5.54
N ALA A 80 -3.12 -0.24 6.57
CA ALA A 80 -3.01 -1.66 6.87
C ALA A 80 -4.34 -2.41 6.75
N MET A 81 -5.47 -1.74 6.93
CA MET A 81 -6.81 -2.33 6.92
C MET A 81 -7.71 -1.72 5.83
N PRO A 82 -8.83 -2.38 5.46
CA PRO A 82 -9.75 -1.86 4.46
C PRO A 82 -10.25 -0.44 4.74
N GLU A 83 -10.46 -0.09 6.00
CA GLU A 83 -10.91 1.23 6.41
C GLU A 83 -9.85 2.31 6.16
N ASP A 84 -8.58 1.99 6.37
CA ASP A 84 -7.45 2.89 6.10
C ASP A 84 -7.30 3.13 4.60
N ALA A 85 -7.38 2.06 3.80
CA ALA A 85 -7.33 2.15 2.34
C ALA A 85 -8.51 2.97 1.80
N ALA A 86 -9.72 2.73 2.33
CA ALA A 86 -10.90 3.49 1.97
C ALA A 86 -10.79 4.97 2.36
N PHE A 87 -10.15 5.29 3.49
CA PHE A 87 -9.85 6.66 3.89
C PHE A 87 -8.94 7.33 2.88
N VAL A 88 -7.79 6.71 2.53
CA VAL A 88 -6.87 7.29 1.55
C VAL A 88 -7.56 7.50 0.20
N LEU A 89 -8.22 6.48 -0.34
CA LEU A 89 -8.87 6.56 -1.65
C LEU A 89 -9.97 7.63 -1.75
N LYS A 90 -10.69 7.89 -0.65
CA LYS A 90 -11.70 8.96 -0.60
C LYS A 90 -11.11 10.35 -0.40
N SER A 91 -9.85 10.44 0.02
CA SER A 91 -9.17 11.68 0.39
C SER A 91 -8.02 12.04 -0.56
N THR A 92 -7.93 11.38 -1.72
CA THR A 92 -6.98 11.65 -2.79
C THR A 92 -7.70 11.85 -4.11
N GLU A 93 -7.17 12.70 -4.99
CA GLU A 93 -7.71 12.85 -6.34
C GLU A 93 -7.12 11.83 -7.32
N ASN A 94 -5.84 11.47 -7.16
CA ASN A 94 -5.07 10.74 -8.16
C ASN A 94 -4.69 9.30 -7.77
N CYS A 95 -5.13 8.81 -6.61
CA CYS A 95 -4.91 7.42 -6.21
C CYS A 95 -6.05 6.52 -6.71
N HIS A 96 -5.71 5.48 -7.44
CA HIS A 96 -6.67 4.60 -8.12
C HIS A 96 -6.92 3.29 -7.37
N GLY A 97 -6.17 3.00 -6.32
CA GLY A 97 -6.36 1.76 -5.55
C GLY A 97 -5.31 1.51 -4.47
N PHE A 98 -5.30 0.28 -3.97
CA PHE A 98 -4.43 -0.17 -2.88
C PHE A 98 -3.69 -1.45 -3.27
N TYR A 99 -2.40 -1.52 -2.96
CA TYR A 99 -1.58 -2.71 -3.19
C TYR A 99 -1.33 -3.44 -1.85
N GLY A 100 -1.97 -4.59 -1.66
CA GLY A 100 -1.89 -5.36 -0.41
C GLY A 100 -0.77 -6.40 -0.38
N ALA A 101 -0.13 -6.55 0.78
CA ALA A 101 0.77 -7.68 1.09
C ALA A 101 0.44 -8.22 2.49
N SER A 102 1.10 -7.70 3.54
CA SER A 102 0.82 -8.07 4.94
C SER A 102 -0.65 -7.95 5.32
N SER A 103 -1.34 -6.93 4.81
CA SER A 103 -2.78 -6.70 5.02
C SER A 103 -3.67 -7.78 4.41
N MET A 104 -3.19 -8.48 3.39
CA MET A 104 -3.94 -9.49 2.66
C MET A 104 -3.66 -10.90 3.18
N GLU A 105 -2.41 -11.20 3.58
CA GLU A 105 -2.03 -12.55 4.01
C GLU A 105 -1.71 -12.65 5.50
N ARG A 106 -0.92 -11.75 6.07
CA ARG A 106 -0.38 -11.89 7.43
C ARG A 106 -1.44 -11.56 8.48
N LEU A 107 -1.97 -10.34 8.44
CA LEU A 107 -2.88 -9.85 9.48
C LEU A 107 -4.16 -10.69 9.60
N PRO A 108 -4.84 -11.07 8.51
CA PRO A 108 -6.02 -11.93 8.59
C PRO A 108 -5.67 -13.33 9.11
N THR A 109 -4.53 -13.89 8.68
CA THR A 109 -4.10 -15.24 9.10
C THR A 109 -3.72 -15.27 10.58
N GLU A 110 -3.03 -14.26 11.09
CA GLU A 110 -2.68 -14.16 12.51
C GLU A 110 -3.94 -14.22 13.40
N VAL A 111 -4.98 -13.47 13.04
CA VAL A 111 -6.27 -13.49 13.75
C VAL A 111 -6.90 -14.88 13.66
N ALA A 112 -7.05 -15.42 12.44
CA ALA A 112 -7.73 -16.69 12.23
C ALA A 112 -7.06 -17.85 12.98
N LEU A 113 -5.73 -17.96 12.91
CA LEU A 113 -4.98 -19.02 13.58
C LEU A 113 -5.03 -18.89 15.10
N THR A 114 -4.94 -17.66 15.62
CA THR A 114 -5.02 -17.39 17.06
C THR A 114 -6.39 -17.79 17.61
N GLU A 115 -7.47 -17.34 16.96
CA GLU A 115 -8.83 -17.65 17.39
C GLU A 115 -9.16 -19.13 17.27
N GLN A 116 -8.67 -19.82 16.22
CA GLN A 116 -8.85 -21.26 16.08
C GLN A 116 -8.15 -22.04 17.19
N THR A 117 -6.93 -21.63 17.55
CA THR A 117 -6.15 -22.27 18.61
C THR A 117 -6.81 -22.09 19.98
N LYS A 118 -7.34 -20.90 20.28
CA LYS A 118 -8.09 -20.64 21.52
C LYS A 118 -9.29 -21.58 21.66
N LYS A 119 -10.09 -21.76 20.61
CA LYS A 119 -11.25 -22.66 20.63
C LYS A 119 -10.89 -24.10 20.96
N PHE A 120 -9.79 -24.64 20.42
CA PHE A 120 -9.33 -25.98 20.78
C PHE A 120 -8.86 -26.09 22.24
N LYS A 121 -8.33 -25.00 22.80
CA LYS A 121 -7.86 -24.94 24.19
C LYS A 121 -8.98 -24.87 25.22
N GLU A 122 -10.20 -24.51 24.80
CA GLU A 122 -11.39 -24.37 25.65
C GLU A 122 -12.23 -25.65 25.74
N ILE A 123 -11.83 -26.74 25.07
CA ILE A 123 -12.54 -28.01 25.16
C ILE A 123 -12.36 -28.59 26.56
N ASP A 124 -13.45 -28.70 27.32
CA ASP A 124 -13.50 -29.45 28.57
C ASP A 124 -13.41 -30.96 28.28
N LEU A 125 -12.57 -31.65 29.06
CA LEU A 125 -12.33 -33.10 28.98
C LEU A 125 -13.12 -33.86 30.04
#